data_AF-A0AAV0ILV1-F1
#
_entry.id   AF-A0AAV0ILV1-F1
#
_cell.length_a   1.000
_cell.length_b   1.000
_cell.length_c   1.000
_cell.angle_alpha   90.00
_cell.angle_beta   90.00
_cell.angle_gamma   90.00
#
_symmetry.space_group_name_H-M   'P 1'
#
loop_
_entity.id
_entity.type
_entity.pdbx_description
1 polymer ?
#
loop_
_entity_poly.entity_id
_entity_poly.type
_entity_poly.pdbx_seq_one_letter_code
_entity_poly.pdbx_strand_id
1 'polypeptide(L)'
;MKHTYEKAEECLNTNYYAVKNLTESLLPLLQLSDSGARIVNRIRSDDLRKEFAEVESLSEEKLDEILKRFLRDFKENKLEAGGWSLMLPAYSVSKVTLNAYTRMLARRHPNMKINCVHPGYVNTDLNWHTGPMPVEEGARGSVKCALLPNDGPTGCYFDQTEVASF
;
A
#
# COMPACT_ATOMS: atom_id res chain seq x y z
N MET A 1 20.89 6.00 7.46
CA MET A 1 19.83 6.88 7.99
C MET A 1 19.34 6.30 9.31
N LYS A 2 19.31 7.06 10.42
CA LYS A 2 18.81 6.54 11.71
C LYS A 2 17.28 6.62 11.69
N HIS A 3 16.58 5.51 11.84
CA HIS A 3 15.12 5.50 11.91
C HIS A 3 14.69 5.99 13.30
N THR A 4 13.98 7.13 13.37
CA THR A 4 13.40 7.63 14.62
C THR A 4 11.92 7.29 14.72
N TYR A 5 11.37 7.33 15.94
CA TYR A 5 9.96 7.07 16.18
C TYR A 5 9.07 8.10 15.45
N GLU A 6 9.45 9.37 15.49
CA GLU A 6 8.73 10.46 14.83
C GLU A 6 8.71 10.26 13.31
N LYS A 7 9.82 9.81 12.72
CA LYS A 7 9.88 9.46 11.29
C LYS A 7 9.08 8.21 10.95
N ALA A 8 8.95 7.27 11.89
CA ALA A 8 8.07 6.12 11.71
C ALA A 8 6.59 6.55 11.70
N GLU A 9 6.17 7.42 12.63
CA GLU A 9 4.81 7.98 12.66
C GLU A 9 4.51 8.81 11.41
N GLU A 10 5.41 9.71 11.00
CA GLU A 10 5.28 10.49 9.77
C GLU A 10 5.08 9.58 8.55
N CYS A 11 5.89 8.51 8.45
CA CYS A 11 5.78 7.53 7.37
C CYS A 11 4.41 6.83 7.35
N LEU A 12 3.89 6.39 8.50
CA LEU A 12 2.56 5.74 8.58
C LEU A 12 1.43 6.72 8.27
N ASN A 13 1.54 7.95 8.78
CA ASN A 13 0.57 9.01 8.57
C ASN A 13 0.43 9.34 7.09
N THR A 14 1.55 9.44 6.36
CA THR A 14 1.52 9.73 4.92
C THR A 14 1.14 8.51 4.08
N ASN A 15 1.78 7.35 4.30
CA ASN A 15 1.65 6.23 3.37
C ASN A 15 0.39 5.39 3.58
N TYR A 16 -0.23 5.45 4.76
CA TYR A 16 -1.42 4.67 5.07
C TYR A 16 -2.60 5.56 5.48
N TYR A 17 -2.49 6.30 6.59
CA TYR A 17 -3.64 7.04 7.12
C TYR A 17 -4.15 8.13 6.18
N ALA A 18 -3.25 8.91 5.55
CA ALA A 18 -3.64 9.92 4.58
C ALA A 18 -4.31 9.30 3.34
N VAL A 19 -3.81 8.16 2.85
CA VAL A 19 -4.41 7.44 1.71
C VAL A 19 -5.81 6.93 2.07
N LYS A 20 -5.96 6.31 3.24
CA LYS A 20 -7.26 5.88 3.78
C LYS A 20 -8.22 7.06 3.87
N ASN A 21 -7.85 8.13 4.57
CA ASN A 21 -8.70 9.28 4.80
C ASN A 21 -9.11 9.99 3.50
N LEU A 22 -8.18 10.13 2.55
CA LEU A 22 -8.46 10.67 1.22
C LEU A 22 -9.45 9.78 0.46
N THR A 23 -9.24 8.47 0.50
CA THR A 23 -10.12 7.49 -0.16
C THR A 23 -11.53 7.57 0.38
N GLU A 24 -11.71 7.52 1.71
CA GLU A 24 -13.03 7.63 2.35
C GLU A 24 -13.70 8.97 2.04
N SER A 25 -12.94 10.07 2.02
CA SER A 25 -13.47 11.41 1.72
C SER A 25 -13.94 11.57 0.27
N LEU A 26 -13.26 10.90 -0.67
CA LEU A 26 -13.62 10.94 -2.10
C LEU A 26 -14.62 9.85 -2.49
N LEU A 27 -14.84 8.85 -1.65
CA LEU A 27 -15.68 7.69 -1.95
C LEU A 27 -17.09 8.05 -2.44
N PRO A 28 -17.82 9.02 -1.85
CA PRO A 28 -19.13 9.43 -2.36
C PRO A 28 -19.09 9.95 -3.80
N LEU A 29 -18.01 10.64 -4.18
CA LEU A 29 -17.82 11.15 -5.54
C LEU A 29 -17.43 10.03 -6.51
N LEU A 30 -16.55 9.11 -6.06
CA LEU A 30 -16.12 7.96 -6.84
C LEU A 30 -17.30 7.03 -7.17
N GLN A 31 -18.28 6.89 -6.26
CA GLN A 31 -19.49 6.11 -6.47
C GLN A 31 -20.42 6.67 -7.57
N LEU A 32 -20.27 7.96 -7.93
CA LEU A 32 -21.03 8.59 -9.01
C LEU A 32 -20.44 8.36 -10.41
N SER A 33 -19.31 7.65 -10.51
CA SER A 33 -18.70 7.36 -11.81
C SER A 33 -19.49 6.31 -12.59
N ASP A 34 -20.06 6.70 -13.73
CA ASP A 34 -20.83 5.80 -14.62
C ASP A 34 -19.98 4.65 -15.20
N SER A 35 -18.68 4.89 -15.40
CA SER A 35 -17.72 3.86 -15.82
C SER A 35 -17.24 2.99 -14.65
N GLY A 36 -17.66 3.26 -13.41
CA GLY A 36 -17.03 2.75 -12.20
C GLY A 36 -15.74 3.50 -11.85
N ALA A 37 -15.45 3.65 -10.57
CA ALA A 37 -14.20 4.31 -10.15
C ALA A 37 -12.99 3.39 -10.26
N ARG A 38 -11.82 4.01 -10.44
CA ARG A 38 -10.51 3.35 -10.30
C ARG A 38 -9.72 4.00 -9.17
N ILE A 39 -9.20 3.16 -8.27
CA ILE A 39 -8.29 3.56 -7.20
C ILE A 39 -7.00 2.76 -7.37
N VAL A 40 -5.87 3.45 -7.41
CA VAL A 40 -4.56 2.84 -7.66
C VAL A 40 -3.61 3.21 -6.54
N ASN A 41 -3.24 2.22 -5.73
CA ASN A 41 -2.36 2.42 -4.57
C ASN A 41 -0.93 1.97 -4.88
N ARG A 42 0.05 2.87 -4.79
CA ARG A 42 1.48 2.52 -5.00
C ARG A 42 2.08 1.88 -3.76
N ILE A 43 2.55 0.63 -3.90
CA ILE A 43 3.14 -0.18 -2.83
C ILE A 43 4.58 -0.59 -3.13
N ARG A 44 5.21 -1.26 -2.16
CA ARG A 44 6.47 -1.99 -2.29
C ARG A 44 6.18 -3.49 -2.29
N SER A 45 6.89 -4.26 -3.10
CA SER A 45 6.91 -5.72 -2.98
C SER A 45 7.78 -6.07 -1.78
N ASP A 46 7.16 -6.39 -0.66
CA ASP A 46 7.81 -6.88 0.53
C ASP A 46 7.15 -8.18 0.94
N ASP A 47 7.93 -9.13 1.47
CA ASP A 47 7.39 -10.35 2.05
C ASP A 47 6.32 -9.99 3.09
N LEU A 48 5.07 -10.28 2.75
CA LEU A 48 3.94 -10.09 3.66
C LEU A 48 4.17 -10.97 4.89
N ARG A 49 4.08 -10.38 6.08
CA ARG A 49 4.01 -11.23 7.28
C ARG A 49 2.73 -12.03 7.26
N LYS A 50 2.78 -13.20 7.93
CA LYS A 50 1.62 -14.06 8.17
C LYS A 50 0.40 -13.29 8.70
N GLU A 51 0.60 -12.28 9.55
CA GLU A 51 -0.46 -11.42 10.09
C GLU A 51 -1.23 -10.64 9.00
N PHE A 52 -0.57 -10.31 7.89
CA PHE A 52 -1.16 -9.63 6.73
C PHE A 52 -1.54 -10.60 5.59
N ALA A 53 -1.24 -11.89 5.71
CA ALA A 53 -1.59 -12.90 4.72
C ALA A 53 -3.08 -13.34 4.84
N GLU A 54 -3.63 -13.31 6.05
CA GLU A 54 -5.01 -13.71 6.38
C GLU A 54 -6.06 -12.63 6.05
N VAL A 55 -6.05 -12.17 4.80
CA VAL A 55 -6.78 -10.96 4.36
C VAL A 55 -8.30 -11.10 4.38
N GLU A 56 -8.84 -12.31 4.46
CA GLU A 56 -10.29 -12.52 4.62
C GLU A 56 -10.80 -12.13 6.02
N SER A 57 -9.91 -12.11 7.01
CA SER A 57 -10.24 -11.75 8.41
C SER A 57 -9.85 -10.32 8.79
N LEU A 58 -9.27 -9.54 7.87
CA LEU A 58 -8.75 -8.21 8.17
C LEU A 58 -9.88 -7.18 8.19
N SER A 59 -9.99 -6.47 9.32
CA SER A 59 -10.79 -5.26 9.49
C SER A 59 -9.89 -4.04 9.66
N GLU A 60 -10.44 -2.84 9.55
CA GLU A 60 -9.64 -1.62 9.68
C GLU A 60 -9.11 -1.47 11.10
N GLU A 61 -9.91 -1.88 12.08
CA GLU A 61 -9.54 -1.92 13.49
C GLU A 61 -8.34 -2.84 13.72
N LYS A 62 -8.33 -4.02 13.09
CA LYS A 62 -7.21 -4.96 13.17
C LYS A 62 -5.94 -4.40 12.52
N LEU A 63 -6.05 -3.70 11.39
CA LEU A 63 -4.90 -2.99 10.80
C LEU A 63 -4.37 -1.91 11.73
N ASP A 64 -5.25 -1.13 12.37
CA ASP A 64 -4.86 -0.09 13.32
C ASP A 64 -4.21 -0.67 14.58
N GLU A 65 -4.68 -1.82 15.07
CA GLU A 65 -4.05 -2.54 16.18
C GLU A 65 -2.63 -3.03 15.83
N ILE A 66 -2.44 -3.56 14.62
CA ILE A 66 -1.11 -3.99 14.13
C ILE A 66 -0.16 -2.78 14.05
N LEU A 67 -0.63 -1.63 13.54
CA LEU A 67 0.17 -0.42 13.45
C LEU A 67 0.51 0.17 14.84
N LYS A 68 -0.43 0.16 15.79
CA LYS A 68 -0.19 0.56 17.17
C LYS A 68 0.84 -0.34 17.84
N ARG A 69 0.76 -1.66 17.63
CA ARG A 69 1.76 -2.62 18.11
C ARG A 69 3.13 -2.32 17.50
N PHE A 70 3.20 -2.10 16.19
CA PHE A 70 4.46 -1.74 15.53
C PHE A 70 5.10 -0.49 16.14
N LEU A 71 4.34 0.59 16.32
CA LEU A 71 4.86 1.83 16.90
C LEU A 71 5.34 1.64 18.36
N ARG A 72 4.61 0.86 19.15
CA ARG A 72 5.04 0.49 20.51
C ARG A 72 6.36 -0.29 20.47
N ASP A 73 6.43 -1.35 19.66
CA ASP A 73 7.64 -2.18 19.55
C ASP A 73 8.82 -1.35 18.99
N PHE A 74 8.56 -0.38 18.11
CA PHE A 74 9.56 0.58 17.64
C PHE A 74 10.10 1.43 18.79
N LYS A 75 9.21 2.04 19.59
CA LYS A 75 9.55 2.91 20.73
C LYS A 75 10.35 2.17 21.80
N GLU A 76 10.05 0.89 22.01
CA GLU A 76 10.72 0.04 22.98
C GLU A 76 11.98 -0.66 22.44
N ASN A 77 12.39 -0.37 21.20
CA ASN A 77 13.51 -1.01 20.51
C ASN A 77 13.39 -2.55 20.42
N LYS A 78 12.18 -3.04 20.16
CA LYS A 78 11.80 -4.45 20.05
C LYS A 78 11.40 -4.88 18.64
N LEU A 79 11.89 -4.18 17.61
CA LEU A 79 11.53 -4.48 16.22
C LEU A 79 11.90 -5.92 15.81
N GLU A 80 13.14 -6.34 16.08
CA GLU A 80 13.59 -7.70 15.74
C GLU A 80 12.80 -8.76 16.51
N ALA A 81 12.69 -8.60 17.84
CA ALA A 81 11.94 -9.52 18.71
C ALA A 81 10.44 -9.60 18.35
N GLY A 82 9.86 -8.51 17.84
CA GLY A 82 8.49 -8.46 17.34
C GLY A 82 8.31 -9.01 15.92
N GLY A 83 9.38 -9.51 15.29
CA GLY A 83 9.38 -10.04 13.93
C GLY A 83 9.23 -8.95 12.87
N TRP A 84 9.64 -7.71 13.16
CA TRP A 84 9.56 -6.59 12.24
C TRP A 84 10.74 -6.53 11.27
N SER A 85 10.48 -6.19 10.00
CA SER A 85 11.54 -5.94 9.04
C SER A 85 12.46 -4.85 9.56
N LEU A 86 13.75 -5.12 9.60
CA LEU A 86 14.76 -4.14 10.00
C LEU A 86 15.19 -3.25 8.83
N MET A 87 14.90 -3.67 7.59
CA MET A 87 15.16 -2.87 6.40
C MET A 87 13.98 -1.93 6.14
N LEU A 88 14.17 -0.64 6.42
CA LEU A 88 13.13 0.39 6.26
C LEU A 88 11.81 0.00 6.97
N PRO A 89 11.81 -0.21 8.30
CA PRO A 89 10.71 -0.82 9.06
C PRO A 89 9.35 -0.15 8.81
N ALA A 90 9.26 1.17 9.04
CA ALA A 90 8.02 1.91 8.92
C ALA A 90 7.50 1.96 7.48
N TYR A 91 8.41 2.09 6.50
CA TYR A 91 8.05 2.08 5.09
C TYR A 91 7.46 0.72 4.69
N SER A 92 8.15 -0.37 5.04
CA SER A 92 7.70 -1.74 4.75
C SER A 92 6.32 -1.99 5.36
N VAL A 93 6.16 -1.71 6.67
CA VAL A 93 4.87 -1.85 7.37
C VAL A 93 3.79 -1.01 6.71
N SER A 94 4.07 0.26 6.36
CA SER A 94 3.08 1.13 5.72
C SER A 94 2.57 0.59 4.39
N LYS A 95 3.45 -0.02 3.57
CA LYS A 95 3.10 -0.53 2.24
C LYS A 95 2.36 -1.86 2.32
N VAL A 96 2.76 -2.73 3.25
CA VAL A 96 2.05 -3.98 3.57
C VAL A 96 0.63 -3.69 4.08
N THR A 97 0.46 -2.72 4.98
CA THR A 97 -0.86 -2.30 5.47
C THR A 97 -1.71 -1.70 4.35
N LEU A 98 -1.12 -0.83 3.50
CA LEU A 98 -1.83 -0.26 2.35
C LEU A 98 -2.29 -1.33 1.35
N ASN A 99 -1.51 -2.39 1.17
CA ASN A 99 -1.88 -3.53 0.36
C ASN A 99 -3.12 -4.25 0.94
N ALA A 100 -3.08 -4.58 2.24
CA ALA A 100 -4.24 -5.18 2.93
C ALA A 100 -5.50 -4.30 2.83
N TYR A 101 -5.38 -2.99 3.05
CA TYR A 101 -6.49 -2.05 2.90
C TYR A 101 -7.04 -2.01 1.47
N THR A 102 -6.17 -2.07 0.45
CA THR A 102 -6.60 -2.14 -0.96
C THR A 102 -7.50 -3.36 -1.20
N ARG A 103 -7.12 -4.53 -0.69
CA ARG A 103 -7.90 -5.76 -0.82
C ARG A 103 -9.23 -5.68 -0.08
N MET A 104 -9.24 -5.11 1.13
CA MET A 104 -10.47 -4.91 1.90
C MET A 104 -11.44 -3.97 1.15
N LEU A 105 -10.92 -2.85 0.64
CA LEU A 105 -11.72 -1.85 -0.06
C LEU A 105 -12.28 -2.40 -1.38
N ALA A 106 -11.51 -3.18 -2.12
CA ALA A 106 -11.97 -3.88 -3.32
C ALA A 106 -13.17 -4.82 -3.04
N ARG A 107 -13.15 -5.52 -1.91
CA ARG A 107 -14.29 -6.38 -1.48
C ARG A 107 -15.52 -5.57 -1.09
N ARG A 108 -15.32 -4.42 -0.42
CA ARG A 108 -16.40 -3.50 -0.02
C ARG A 108 -17.05 -2.82 -1.22
N HIS A 109 -16.29 -2.60 -2.30
CA HIS A 109 -16.75 -1.92 -3.51
C HIS A 109 -16.48 -2.76 -4.78
N PRO A 110 -17.20 -3.89 -4.97
CA PRO A 110 -16.92 -4.84 -6.06
C PRO A 110 -17.09 -4.23 -7.47
N ASN A 111 -17.83 -3.12 -7.60
CA ASN A 111 -18.04 -2.42 -8.87
C ASN A 111 -16.90 -1.44 -9.22
N MET A 112 -15.94 -1.22 -8.33
CA MET A 112 -14.78 -0.36 -8.56
C MET A 112 -13.53 -1.20 -8.86
N LYS A 113 -12.56 -0.63 -9.58
CA LYS A 113 -11.25 -1.26 -9.81
C LYS A 113 -10.23 -0.68 -8.82
N ILE A 114 -9.96 -1.43 -7.76
CA ILE A 114 -9.16 -0.99 -6.63
C ILE A 114 -7.96 -1.92 -6.55
N ASN A 115 -6.80 -1.47 -7.01
CA ASN A 115 -5.62 -2.31 -7.16
C ASN A 115 -4.39 -1.63 -6.58
N CYS A 116 -3.36 -2.42 -6.26
CA CYS A 116 -2.07 -1.92 -5.83
C CYS A 116 -0.99 -2.23 -6.87
N VAL A 117 0.01 -1.33 -6.97
CA VAL A 117 1.07 -1.39 -7.98
C VAL A 117 2.42 -1.21 -7.31
N HIS A 118 3.34 -2.14 -7.55
CA HIS A 118 4.76 -1.93 -7.34
C HIS A 118 5.37 -1.35 -8.62
N PRO A 119 6.01 -0.18 -8.59
CA PRO A 119 6.46 0.49 -9.80
C PRO A 119 7.82 0.00 -10.33
N GLY A 120 8.45 -0.98 -9.66
CA GLY A 120 9.85 -1.32 -9.88
C GLY A 120 10.80 -0.35 -9.16
N TYR A 121 12.11 -0.48 -9.41
CA TYR A 121 13.14 0.35 -8.79
C TYR A 121 13.43 1.60 -9.63
N VAL A 122 12.63 2.64 -9.40
CA VAL A 122 12.56 3.86 -10.22
C VAL A 122 13.55 4.92 -9.78
N ASN A 123 14.22 5.57 -10.73
CA ASN A 123 15.11 6.70 -10.51
C ASN A 123 14.34 7.92 -9.98
N THR A 124 14.38 8.19 -8.66
CA THR A 124 13.67 9.30 -8.02
C THR A 124 14.42 9.85 -6.81
N ASP A 125 14.00 11.00 -6.28
CA ASP A 125 14.56 11.56 -5.05
C ASP A 125 14.42 10.60 -3.85
N LEU A 126 13.36 9.78 -3.83
CA LEU A 126 13.08 8.83 -2.75
C LEU A 126 14.23 7.83 -2.52
N ASN A 127 14.96 7.47 -3.57
CA ASN A 127 16.11 6.56 -3.52
C ASN A 127 17.41 7.25 -3.95
N TRP A 128 17.50 8.58 -3.88
CA TRP A 128 18.68 9.34 -4.30
C TRP A 128 19.15 8.99 -5.73
N HIS A 129 18.21 8.82 -6.65
CA HIS A 129 18.47 8.49 -8.05
C HIS A 129 19.28 7.19 -8.29
N THR A 130 19.18 6.23 -7.36
CA THR A 130 19.91 4.95 -7.47
C THR A 130 19.15 3.87 -8.24
N GLY A 131 17.86 4.07 -8.52
CA GLY A 131 17.05 3.15 -9.31
C GLY A 131 17.45 3.16 -10.79
N PRO A 132 17.54 2.00 -11.48
CA PRO A 132 17.90 1.94 -12.89
C PRO A 132 16.75 2.32 -13.83
N MET A 133 15.50 2.27 -13.38
CA MET A 133 14.33 2.49 -14.24
C MET A 133 13.97 3.97 -14.38
N PRO A 134 13.67 4.47 -15.59
CA PRO A 134 13.11 5.80 -15.80
C PRO A 134 11.74 6.00 -15.12
N VAL A 135 11.38 7.25 -14.82
CA VAL A 135 10.10 7.59 -14.18
C VAL A 135 8.90 7.25 -15.06
N GLU A 136 9.06 7.35 -16.38
CA GLU A 136 8.04 7.01 -17.37
C GLU A 136 7.72 5.52 -17.34
N GLU A 137 8.73 4.66 -17.17
CA GLU A 137 8.55 3.21 -17.03
C GLU A 137 7.87 2.88 -15.70
N GLY A 138 8.33 3.50 -14.61
CA GLY A 138 7.75 3.31 -13.28
C GLY A 138 6.29 3.78 -13.15
N ALA A 139 5.82 4.65 -14.05
CA ALA A 139 4.44 5.13 -14.08
C ALA A 139 3.48 4.18 -14.82
N ARG A 140 3.99 3.32 -15.73
CA ARG A 140 3.16 2.50 -16.64
C ARG A 140 2.16 1.63 -15.91
N GLY A 141 2.59 0.96 -14.83
CA GLY A 141 1.71 0.11 -14.02
C GLY A 141 0.53 0.88 -13.43
N SER A 142 0.81 2.05 -12.84
CA SER A 142 -0.22 2.90 -12.24
C SER A 142 -1.22 3.40 -13.29
N VAL A 143 -0.71 3.84 -14.45
CA VAL A 143 -1.54 4.30 -15.58
C VAL A 143 -2.39 3.16 -16.13
N LYS A 144 -1.83 1.96 -16.31
CA LYS A 144 -2.57 0.77 -16.73
C LYS A 144 -3.72 0.47 -15.79
N CYS A 145 -3.48 0.46 -14.47
CA CYS A 145 -4.51 0.22 -13.46
C CYS A 145 -5.61 1.30 -13.46
N ALA A 146 -5.25 2.56 -13.66
CA ALA A 146 -6.21 3.66 -13.73
C ALA A 146 -7.11 3.59 -14.98
N LEU A 147 -6.60 3.00 -16.06
CA LEU A 147 -7.28 2.84 -17.35
C LEU A 147 -7.87 1.45 -17.57
N LEU A 148 -7.94 0.61 -16.54
CA LEU A 148 -8.53 -0.73 -16.67
C LEU A 148 -9.97 -0.63 -17.19
N PRO A 149 -10.42 -1.60 -18.02
CA PRO A 149 -11.81 -1.69 -18.44
C PRO A 149 -12.72 -2.11 -17.27
N ASN A 150 -14.04 -1.99 -17.46
CA ASN A 150 -15.04 -2.28 -16.41
C ASN A 150 -15.08 -3.77 -16.02
N ASP A 151 -14.63 -4.66 -16.89
CA ASP A 151 -14.45 -6.10 -16.65
C ASP A 151 -13.02 -6.43 -16.15
N GLY A 152 -12.17 -5.43 -15.96
CA GLY A 152 -10.81 -5.60 -15.47
C GLY A 152 -10.73 -6.07 -14.00
N PRO A 153 -9.53 -6.47 -13.55
CA PRO A 153 -9.33 -6.99 -12.20
C PRO A 153 -9.53 -5.91 -11.10
N THR A 154 -9.91 -6.36 -9.91
CA THR A 154 -10.00 -5.55 -8.69
C THR A 154 -9.48 -6.36 -7.51
N GLY A 155 -8.88 -5.70 -6.53
CA GLY A 155 -8.25 -6.36 -5.38
C GLY A 155 -6.96 -7.11 -5.73
N CYS A 156 -6.30 -6.77 -6.84
CA CYS A 156 -5.08 -7.41 -7.30
C CYS A 156 -3.83 -6.56 -7.02
N TYR A 157 -2.69 -7.26 -6.95
CA TYR A 157 -1.36 -6.68 -6.96
C TYR A 157 -0.78 -6.75 -8.38
N PHE A 158 -0.16 -5.65 -8.80
CA PHE A 158 0.60 -5.57 -10.03
C PHE A 158 2.08 -5.31 -9.72
N ASP A 159 2.97 -6.18 -10.20
CA ASP A 159 4.38 -5.86 -10.31
C ASP A 159 4.62 -5.21 -11.67
N GLN A 160 4.88 -3.91 -11.62
CA GLN A 160 4.90 -3.03 -12.79
C GLN A 160 3.57 -3.14 -13.56
N THR A 161 3.58 -3.78 -14.74
CA THR A 161 2.38 -3.93 -15.57
C THR A 161 1.71 -5.29 -15.43
N GLU A 162 2.30 -6.25 -14.73
CA GLU A 162 1.83 -7.63 -14.68
C GLU A 162 1.12 -7.94 -13.37
N VAL A 163 0.00 -8.67 -13.45
CA VAL A 163 -0.68 -9.16 -12.24
C VAL A 163 0.23 -10.19 -11.56
N ALA A 164 0.46 -10.01 -10.26
CA ALA A 164 1.33 -10.86 -9.46
C ALA A 164 0.62 -11.33 -8.19
N SER A 165 1.19 -12.35 -7.54
CA SER A 165 0.72 -12.83 -6.24
C SER A 165 1.14 -11.88 -5.12
N PHE A 166 0.27 -11.77 -4.11
CA PHE A 166 0.54 -11.07 -2.87
C PHE A 166 1.64 -11.73 -2.04
#